data_AF-A0A930F0J0-F1
#
_entry.id   AF-A0A930F0J0-F1
#
_cell.length_a   1.000
_cell.length_b   1.000
_cell.length_c   1.000
_cell.angle_alpha   90.00
_cell.angle_beta   90.00
_cell.angle_gamma   90.00
#
_symmetry.space_group_name_H-M   'P 1'
#
loop_
_entity.id
_entity.type
_entity.pdbx_description
1 polymer ?
#
loop_
_entity_poly.entity_id
_entity_poly.type
_entity_poly.pdbx_seq_one_letter_code
_entity_poly.pdbx_strand_id
1 'polypeptide(L)'
;DNNDLADVKALIEELEIADPDTGSKNWTEVRQFNLMFGTKLGAAAENAMDLYLRPETAQGIFVNYLNVQKTSRHKLPFGIAQIGKAFRNEIVARQFIFRMREFEQMEMQFFVPPGTELKFYEEWKQKRLNWHLALGLGEENYKFHDHEKLAHYANAAADIEFRFPFGFKELEGIHSRTDFDLSAHERYSGKKLQYFDPERNESYVPYVVETSVGLDRLFLALFSHCLKDEVLEDGSERTVLSLPPALAPVKAAILPLMKKDGMGEYAEKIFNDLKYDFNLIYEDKDSIGKRYRRQDAIGTPFCITIDHDTLTDHTVTIRHRDTMEQERVAVSELRQIIDNKVNFRNLLSKI
;
A
#
# COMPACT_ATOMS: atom_id res chain seq x y z
N ASP A 1 13.83 -16.08 26.01
CA ASP A 1 14.85 -15.46 25.15
C ASP A 1 15.85 -16.41 24.48
N ASN A 2 15.80 -17.73 24.71
CA ASN A 2 16.74 -18.68 24.07
C ASN A 2 16.14 -19.53 22.94
N ASN A 3 15.00 -19.15 22.35
CA ASN A 3 14.19 -20.10 21.54
C ASN A 3 13.92 -21.42 22.30
N ASP A 4 13.84 -21.36 23.62
CA ASP A 4 13.54 -22.51 24.44
C ASP A 4 12.04 -22.80 24.36
N LEU A 5 11.68 -23.66 23.41
CA LEU A 5 10.30 -24.07 23.17
C LEU A 5 9.74 -24.88 24.35
N ALA A 6 10.61 -25.48 25.18
CA ALA A 6 10.19 -26.18 26.38
C ALA A 6 9.72 -25.19 27.46
N ASP A 7 10.43 -24.07 27.64
CA ASP A 7 9.99 -22.99 28.55
C ASP A 7 8.65 -22.39 28.13
N VAL A 8 8.42 -22.21 26.82
CA VAL A 8 7.13 -21.72 26.31
C VAL A 8 6.01 -22.70 26.64
N LYS A 9 6.26 -24.01 26.51
CA LYS A 9 5.28 -25.03 26.91
C LYS A 9 5.03 -25.00 28.42
N ALA A 10 6.08 -24.91 29.23
CA ALA A 10 5.96 -24.83 30.68
C ALA A 10 5.11 -23.62 31.10
N LEU A 11 5.28 -22.46 30.46
CA LEU A 11 4.45 -21.27 30.69
C LEU A 11 2.99 -21.47 30.29
N ILE A 12 2.71 -22.16 29.18
CA ILE A 12 1.34 -22.48 28.74
C ILE A 12 0.64 -23.36 29.80
N GLU A 13 1.36 -24.34 30.34
CA GLU A 13 0.86 -25.25 31.38
C GLU A 13 0.69 -24.52 32.73
N GLU A 14 1.67 -23.72 33.15
CA GLU A 14 1.65 -22.95 34.41
C GLU A 14 0.55 -21.89 34.45
N LEU A 15 0.37 -21.16 33.34
CA LEU A 15 -0.70 -20.17 33.19
C LEU A 15 -2.05 -20.80 32.87
N GLU A 16 -2.12 -22.13 32.82
CA GLU A 16 -3.32 -22.91 32.54
C GLU A 16 -4.07 -22.47 31.27
N ILE A 17 -3.33 -22.07 30.23
CA ILE A 17 -3.92 -21.56 28.99
C ILE A 17 -4.73 -22.68 28.34
N ALA A 18 -6.03 -22.49 28.20
CA ALA A 18 -6.93 -23.44 27.57
C ALA A 18 -7.22 -23.06 26.12
N ASP A 19 -7.51 -24.06 25.29
CA ASP A 19 -8.04 -23.84 23.94
C ASP A 19 -9.32 -23.00 24.03
N PRO A 20 -9.39 -21.82 23.37
CA PRO A 20 -10.54 -20.94 23.47
C PRO A 20 -11.85 -21.55 22.91
N ASP A 21 -11.76 -22.53 22.02
CA ASP A 21 -12.93 -23.13 21.37
C ASP A 21 -13.44 -24.36 22.13
N THR A 22 -12.53 -25.18 22.66
CA THR A 22 -12.88 -26.47 23.31
C THR A 22 -12.68 -26.50 24.82
N GLY A 23 -11.92 -25.55 25.37
CA GLY A 23 -11.49 -25.55 26.78
C GLY A 23 -10.45 -26.61 27.12
N SER A 24 -9.94 -27.36 26.14
CA SER A 24 -8.90 -28.37 26.35
C SER A 24 -7.58 -27.73 26.77
N LYS A 25 -6.92 -28.34 27.75
CA LYS A 25 -5.54 -28.00 28.16
C LYS A 25 -4.52 -29.06 27.74
N ASN A 26 -4.93 -30.03 26.92
CA ASN A 26 -4.06 -31.11 26.47
C ASN A 26 -3.23 -30.67 25.26
N TRP A 27 -2.11 -29.99 25.53
CA TRP A 27 -1.24 -29.44 24.49
C TRP A 27 -0.13 -30.40 24.07
N THR A 28 0.17 -30.43 22.77
CA THR A 28 1.37 -31.09 22.25
C THR A 28 2.62 -30.24 22.53
N GLU A 29 3.80 -30.81 22.32
CA GLU A 29 5.06 -30.04 22.33
C GLU A 29 5.00 -28.84 21.39
N VAL A 30 5.55 -27.71 21.86
CA VAL A 30 5.71 -26.50 21.05
C VAL A 30 6.78 -26.76 20.00
N ARG A 31 6.47 -26.46 18.74
CA ARG A 31 7.37 -26.69 17.60
C ARG A 31 7.52 -25.42 16.80
N GLN A 32 8.71 -25.21 16.25
CA GLN A 32 8.93 -24.15 15.27
C GLN A 32 8.32 -24.56 13.94
N PHE A 33 7.49 -23.67 13.39
CA PHE A 33 6.87 -23.87 12.08
C PHE A 33 7.48 -22.89 11.08
N ASN A 34 8.04 -23.41 9.99
CA ASN A 34 8.59 -22.58 8.93
C ASN A 34 7.45 -22.00 8.08
N LEU A 35 7.41 -20.67 7.98
CA LEU A 35 6.39 -19.95 7.22
C LEU A 35 6.71 -19.83 5.72
N MET A 36 7.84 -20.35 5.23
CA MET A 36 8.13 -20.33 3.79
C MET A 36 7.38 -21.44 3.05
N PHE A 37 6.83 -21.13 1.89
CA PHE A 37 6.30 -22.14 0.99
C PHE A 37 7.43 -22.80 0.20
N GLY A 38 7.67 -24.08 0.46
CA GLY A 38 8.61 -24.90 -0.31
C GLY A 38 7.97 -25.51 -1.55
N THR A 39 8.74 -25.61 -2.63
CA THR A 39 8.41 -26.35 -3.86
C THR A 39 9.67 -27.04 -4.39
N LYS A 40 9.53 -27.88 -5.41
CA LYS A 40 10.64 -28.62 -6.02
C LYS A 40 10.76 -28.28 -7.50
N LEU A 41 11.99 -27.99 -7.95
CA LEU A 41 12.30 -27.71 -9.35
C LEU A 41 13.03 -28.90 -9.99
N GLY A 42 12.37 -29.55 -10.95
CA GLY A 42 12.97 -30.65 -11.71
C GLY A 42 11.88 -31.55 -12.31
N ALA A 43 12.19 -32.19 -13.44
CA ALA A 43 11.25 -33.11 -14.10
C ALA A 43 11.10 -34.44 -13.35
N ALA A 44 12.12 -34.86 -12.59
CA ALA A 44 12.13 -36.08 -11.80
C ALA A 44 12.39 -35.74 -10.33
N ALA A 45 11.65 -36.40 -9.41
CA ALA A 45 11.70 -36.14 -7.98
C ALA A 45 13.08 -36.39 -7.35
N GLU A 46 13.90 -37.28 -7.92
CA GLU A 46 15.21 -37.68 -7.40
C GLU A 46 16.31 -36.61 -7.59
N ASN A 47 16.18 -35.75 -8.62
CA ASN A 47 17.13 -34.68 -8.91
C ASN A 47 16.52 -33.28 -8.70
N ALA A 48 15.35 -33.21 -8.05
CA ALA A 48 14.64 -31.96 -7.91
C ALA A 48 15.30 -31.08 -6.84
N MET A 49 15.56 -29.82 -7.18
CA MET A 49 16.11 -28.83 -6.26
C MET A 49 15.01 -28.24 -5.41
N ASP A 50 15.26 -28.09 -4.11
CA ASP A 50 14.33 -27.37 -3.23
C ASP A 50 14.35 -25.88 -3.58
N LEU A 51 13.16 -25.33 -3.78
CA LEU A 51 12.91 -23.92 -4.01
C LEU A 51 11.91 -23.40 -3.00
N TYR A 52 11.94 -22.10 -2.78
CA TYR A 52 10.98 -21.42 -1.91
C TYR A 52 10.34 -20.26 -2.64
N LEU A 53 9.04 -20.07 -2.42
CA LEU A 53 8.41 -18.80 -2.71
C LEU A 53 8.90 -17.80 -1.67
N ARG A 54 9.37 -16.64 -2.16
CA ARG A 54 9.98 -15.63 -1.30
C ARG A 54 8.99 -15.12 -0.23
N PRO A 55 9.37 -15.05 1.05
CA PRO A 55 8.52 -14.52 2.12
C PRO A 55 8.54 -12.99 2.24
N GLU A 56 9.42 -12.35 1.47
CA GLU A 56 9.62 -10.90 1.36
C GLU A 56 10.22 -10.56 -0.01
N THR A 57 10.28 -9.27 -0.35
CA THR A 57 10.81 -8.82 -1.65
C THR A 57 12.29 -8.36 -1.56
N ALA A 58 12.75 -8.01 -0.36
CA ALA A 58 14.09 -7.50 -0.04
C ALA A 58 15.25 -8.35 -0.60
N GLN A 59 15.18 -9.67 -0.48
CA GLN A 59 16.26 -10.56 -0.92
C GLN A 59 16.62 -10.39 -2.40
N GLY A 60 15.64 -10.11 -3.27
CA GLY A 60 15.87 -9.85 -4.69
C GLY A 60 16.71 -8.59 -4.94
N ILE A 61 16.60 -7.59 -4.06
CA ILE A 61 17.36 -6.35 -4.10
C ILE A 61 18.80 -6.62 -3.68
N PHE A 62 19.02 -7.34 -2.58
CA PHE A 62 20.37 -7.63 -2.06
C PHE A 62 21.23 -8.42 -3.06
N VAL A 63 20.67 -9.46 -3.68
CA VAL A 63 21.40 -10.25 -4.68
C VAL A 63 21.77 -9.45 -5.93
N ASN A 64 21.04 -8.36 -6.22
CA ASN A 64 21.27 -7.49 -7.37
C ASN A 64 21.93 -6.15 -7.02
N TYR A 65 22.31 -5.93 -5.77
CA TYR A 65 22.86 -4.66 -5.28
C TYR A 65 23.98 -4.13 -6.20
N LEU A 66 25.01 -4.94 -6.46
CA LEU A 66 26.13 -4.51 -7.31
C LEU A 66 25.74 -4.31 -8.77
N ASN A 67 24.80 -5.10 -9.30
CA ASN A 67 24.35 -4.94 -10.68
C ASN A 67 23.69 -3.58 -10.84
N VAL A 68 22.81 -3.20 -9.92
CA VAL A 68 22.13 -1.90 -9.92
C VAL A 68 23.14 -0.77 -9.67
N GLN A 69 23.94 -0.86 -8.61
CA GLN A 69 24.91 0.18 -8.24
C GLN A 69 25.89 0.51 -9.38
N LYS A 70 26.44 -0.52 -10.04
CA LYS A 70 27.43 -0.32 -11.12
C LYS A 70 26.81 0.22 -12.41
N THR A 71 25.64 -0.28 -12.79
CA THR A 71 24.98 0.13 -14.05
C THR A 71 24.41 1.54 -13.96
N SER A 72 23.81 1.89 -12.81
CA SER A 72 23.29 3.23 -12.53
C SER A 72 24.37 4.25 -12.15
N ARG A 73 25.57 3.77 -11.76
CA ARG A 73 26.67 4.58 -11.23
C ARG A 73 26.28 5.42 -10.00
N HIS A 74 25.32 4.93 -9.21
CA HIS A 74 24.94 5.60 -7.96
C HIS A 74 26.09 5.59 -6.95
N LYS A 75 26.29 6.73 -6.30
CA LYS A 75 27.08 6.86 -5.07
C LYS A 75 26.17 6.60 -3.86
N LEU A 76 26.76 6.21 -2.74
CA LEU A 76 26.03 6.20 -1.48
C LEU A 76 25.78 7.64 -0.98
N PRO A 77 24.62 7.90 -0.34
CA PRO A 77 23.52 6.97 -0.12
C PRO A 77 22.59 6.86 -1.35
N PHE A 78 22.00 5.69 -1.58
CA PHE A 78 20.97 5.48 -2.61
C PHE A 78 20.02 4.34 -2.26
N GLY A 79 18.82 4.33 -2.83
CA GLY A 79 17.80 3.30 -2.58
C GLY A 79 17.50 2.45 -3.81
N ILE A 80 17.11 1.21 -3.56
CA ILE A 80 16.47 0.33 -4.55
C ILE A 80 15.10 -0.04 -3.99
N ALA A 81 14.04 0.24 -4.75
CA ALA A 81 12.68 -0.08 -4.38
C ALA A 81 12.11 -1.18 -5.28
N GLN A 82 11.28 -2.03 -4.70
CA GLN A 82 10.58 -3.09 -5.42
C GLN A 82 9.15 -3.20 -4.91
N ILE A 83 8.22 -3.41 -5.85
CA ILE A 83 6.85 -3.81 -5.56
C ILE A 83 6.67 -5.22 -6.08
N GLY A 84 6.10 -6.10 -5.28
CA GLY A 84 5.70 -7.41 -5.78
C GLY A 84 5.18 -8.36 -4.72
N LYS A 85 4.81 -9.55 -5.20
CA LYS A 85 4.23 -10.62 -4.37
C LYS A 85 5.24 -11.23 -3.41
N ALA A 86 4.78 -11.55 -2.21
CA ALA A 86 5.44 -12.34 -1.19
C ALA A 86 4.46 -13.39 -0.64
N PHE A 87 5.02 -14.48 -0.11
CA PHE A 87 4.23 -15.64 0.30
C PHE A 87 4.63 -16.10 1.70
N ARG A 88 3.66 -16.18 2.62
CA ARG A 88 3.87 -16.70 3.99
C ARG A 88 2.83 -17.76 4.29
N ASN A 89 3.26 -18.95 4.69
CA ASN A 89 2.43 -20.09 5.03
C ASN A 89 1.78 -19.91 6.40
N GLU A 90 0.98 -18.85 6.54
CA GLU A 90 0.30 -18.48 7.76
C GLU A 90 -0.62 -19.63 8.22
N ILE A 91 -0.47 -20.00 9.49
CA ILE A 91 -1.18 -21.13 10.11
C ILE A 91 -2.68 -20.81 10.20
N VAL A 92 -3.01 -19.56 10.52
CA VAL A 92 -4.40 -19.10 10.73
C VAL A 92 -4.64 -17.82 9.92
N ALA A 93 -5.27 -17.99 8.76
CA ALA A 93 -5.79 -16.85 7.98
C ALA A 93 -7.07 -16.33 8.65
N ARG A 94 -6.95 -15.27 9.45
CA ARG A 94 -8.06 -14.55 10.10
C ARG A 94 -8.03 -13.09 9.66
N GLN A 95 -9.16 -12.39 9.77
CA GLN A 95 -9.28 -10.95 9.47
C GLN A 95 -9.05 -10.58 7.98
N PHE A 96 -9.62 -11.37 7.06
CA PHE A 96 -9.67 -11.08 5.62
C PHE A 96 -8.29 -10.74 5.02
N ILE A 97 -8.10 -9.52 4.50
CA ILE A 97 -6.86 -9.05 3.88
C ILE A 97 -5.69 -8.94 4.88
N PHE A 98 -5.95 -8.88 6.18
CA PHE A 98 -4.90 -8.58 7.16
C PHE A 98 -3.87 -9.72 7.34
N ARG A 99 -4.32 -10.97 7.19
CA ARG A 99 -3.45 -12.17 7.23
C ARG A 99 -3.74 -13.08 6.03
N MET A 100 -3.01 -12.84 4.95
CA MET A 100 -3.07 -13.66 3.74
C MET A 100 -1.81 -14.49 3.55
N ARG A 101 -1.92 -15.56 2.75
CA ARG A 101 -0.78 -16.42 2.40
C ARG A 101 0.02 -15.93 1.20
N GLU A 102 -0.62 -15.15 0.35
CA GLU A 102 -0.03 -14.40 -0.75
C GLU A 102 -0.45 -12.94 -0.54
N PHE A 103 0.47 -12.00 -0.66
CA PHE A 103 0.21 -10.57 -0.53
C PHE A 103 1.27 -9.79 -1.31
N GLU A 104 1.05 -8.49 -1.52
CA GLU A 104 2.00 -7.60 -2.18
C GLU A 104 2.66 -6.67 -1.18
N GLN A 105 3.97 -6.48 -1.34
CA GLN A 105 4.74 -5.55 -0.54
C GLN A 105 5.35 -4.47 -1.44
N MET A 106 5.48 -3.28 -0.87
CA MET A 106 6.29 -2.19 -1.42
C MET A 106 7.47 -2.01 -0.47
N GLU A 107 8.65 -2.50 -0.87
CA GLU A 107 9.85 -2.43 -0.04
C GLU A 107 10.92 -1.59 -0.71
N MET A 108 11.66 -0.84 0.09
CA MET A 108 12.84 -0.12 -0.35
C MET A 108 14.00 -0.43 0.59
N GLN A 109 15.15 -0.75 -0.01
CA GLN A 109 16.41 -0.91 0.69
C GLN A 109 17.27 0.31 0.38
N PHE A 110 17.51 1.15 1.38
CA PHE A 110 18.29 2.37 1.28
C PHE A 110 19.70 2.13 1.82
N PHE A 111 20.66 2.06 0.89
CA PHE A 111 22.05 1.77 1.19
C PHE A 111 22.77 3.05 1.62
N VAL A 112 23.46 3.00 2.75
CA VAL A 112 24.12 4.15 3.38
C VAL A 112 25.54 3.79 3.85
N PRO A 113 26.43 4.80 4.00
CA PRO A 113 27.72 4.57 4.64
C PRO A 113 27.55 4.11 6.10
N PRO A 114 28.35 3.14 6.58
CA PRO A 114 28.34 2.71 7.97
C PRO A 114 28.54 3.89 8.95
N GLY A 115 27.77 3.92 10.03
CA GLY A 115 27.78 4.99 11.04
C GLY A 115 26.86 6.17 10.72
N THR A 116 26.14 6.14 9.59
CA THR A 116 25.14 7.16 9.23
C THR A 116 23.71 6.63 9.23
N GLU A 117 23.52 5.33 9.46
CA GLU A 117 22.24 4.62 9.34
C GLU A 117 21.17 5.16 10.27
N LEU A 118 21.50 5.50 11.52
CA LEU A 118 20.51 5.99 12.48
C LEU A 118 19.99 7.38 12.10
N LYS A 119 20.83 8.20 11.46
CA LYS A 119 20.38 9.50 10.91
C LYS A 119 19.37 9.26 9.78
N PHE A 120 19.70 8.40 8.83
CA PHE A 120 18.80 8.09 7.71
C PHE A 120 17.55 7.33 8.16
N TYR A 121 17.64 6.50 9.20
CA TYR A 121 16.51 5.83 9.82
C TYR A 121 15.47 6.84 10.33
N GLU A 122 15.90 7.84 11.10
CA GLU A 122 14.97 8.89 11.58
C GLU A 122 14.40 9.74 10.43
N GLU A 123 15.23 10.09 9.43
CA GLU A 123 14.76 10.80 8.23
C GLU A 123 13.70 9.99 7.47
N TRP A 124 13.92 8.69 7.24
CA TRP A 124 12.96 7.83 6.57
C TRP A 124 11.72 7.56 7.41
N LYS A 125 11.85 7.37 8.72
CA LYS A 125 10.74 7.21 9.66
C LYS A 125 9.76 8.39 9.55
N GLN A 126 10.26 9.63 9.61
CA GLN A 126 9.42 10.81 9.44
C GLN A 126 8.87 10.96 8.02
N LYS A 127 9.70 10.73 6.99
CA LYS A 127 9.28 10.85 5.60
C LYS A 127 8.17 9.86 5.24
N ARG A 128 8.24 8.63 5.76
CA ARG A 128 7.21 7.61 5.55
C ARG A 128 5.92 7.91 6.29
N LEU A 129 5.99 8.45 7.52
CA LEU A 129 4.79 8.95 8.20
C LEU A 129 4.13 10.09 7.41
N ASN A 130 4.90 11.08 6.95
CA ASN A 130 4.37 12.18 6.12
C ASN A 130 3.73 11.66 4.82
N TRP A 131 4.29 10.62 4.21
CA TRP A 131 3.70 9.96 3.04
C TRP A 131 2.32 9.38 3.34
N HIS A 132 2.13 8.72 4.49
CA HIS A 132 0.81 8.23 4.91
C HIS A 132 -0.15 9.36 5.26
N LEU A 133 0.31 10.39 5.98
CA LEU A 133 -0.51 11.56 6.32
C LEU A 133 -1.00 12.30 5.08
N ALA A 134 -0.20 12.35 4.00
CA ALA A 134 -0.59 12.96 2.74
C ALA A 134 -1.83 12.30 2.10
N LEU A 135 -2.14 11.04 2.44
CA LEU A 135 -3.36 10.34 2.01
C LEU A 135 -4.63 10.91 2.66
N GLY A 136 -4.51 11.69 3.73
CA GLY A 136 -5.62 12.40 4.35
C GLY A 136 -6.57 11.52 5.15
N LEU A 137 -6.06 10.45 5.78
CA LEU A 137 -6.86 9.51 6.59
C LEU A 137 -6.95 9.90 8.09
N GLY A 138 -6.63 11.14 8.44
CA GLY A 138 -6.60 11.63 9.82
C GLY A 138 -5.32 11.26 10.56
N GLU A 139 -4.65 12.25 11.15
CA GLU A 139 -3.38 12.07 11.89
C GLU A 139 -3.57 11.18 13.12
N GLU A 140 -4.73 11.26 13.78
CA GLU A 140 -5.10 10.49 14.96
C GLU A 140 -5.17 8.98 14.73
N ASN A 141 -5.21 8.57 13.46
CA ASN A 141 -5.24 7.17 13.05
C ASN A 141 -3.85 6.58 12.84
N TYR A 142 -2.78 7.37 12.98
CA TYR A 142 -1.40 6.92 12.89
C TYR A 142 -0.68 7.05 14.22
N LYS A 143 0.25 6.13 14.48
CA LYS A 143 1.25 6.27 15.56
C LYS A 143 2.48 5.42 15.24
N PHE A 144 3.61 5.79 15.84
CA PHE A 144 4.77 4.92 15.88
C PHE A 144 4.67 3.89 16.99
N HIS A 145 5.17 2.70 16.71
CA HIS A 145 5.48 1.68 17.69
C HIS A 145 6.96 1.32 17.56
N ASP A 146 7.79 1.87 18.44
CA ASP A 146 9.22 1.54 18.49
C ASP A 146 9.41 0.15 19.11
N HIS A 147 10.19 -0.71 18.45
CA HIS A 147 10.43 -2.07 18.94
C HIS A 147 11.49 -2.05 20.04
N GLU A 148 11.10 -2.45 21.26
CA GLU A 148 12.07 -2.67 22.35
C GLU A 148 12.95 -3.90 22.08
N LYS A 149 12.38 -4.91 21.41
CA LYS A 149 13.04 -6.17 21.10
C LYS A 149 13.32 -6.26 19.60
N LEU A 150 14.55 -5.94 19.24
CA LEU A 150 14.99 -5.91 17.85
C LEU A 150 15.22 -7.32 17.30
N ALA A 151 14.97 -7.48 16.00
CA ALA A 151 15.45 -8.64 15.27
C ALA A 151 16.99 -8.68 15.31
N HIS A 152 17.58 -9.87 15.23
CA HIS A 152 19.03 -10.07 15.33
C HIS A 152 19.88 -9.29 14.30
N TYR A 153 19.26 -8.83 13.22
CA TYR A 153 19.89 -8.04 12.16
C TYR A 153 19.69 -6.52 12.31
N ALA A 154 18.86 -6.05 13.23
CA ALA A 154 18.47 -4.65 13.33
C ALA A 154 19.09 -3.96 14.56
N ASN A 155 19.54 -2.71 14.38
CA ASN A 155 19.97 -1.84 15.48
C ASN A 155 18.96 -0.72 15.81
N ALA A 156 17.92 -0.54 14.98
CA ALA A 156 16.72 0.24 15.27
C ALA A 156 15.55 -0.28 14.43
N ALA A 157 14.34 -0.25 14.97
CA ALA A 157 13.13 -0.70 14.29
C ALA A 157 11.90 0.03 14.84
N ALA A 158 11.03 0.47 13.95
CA ALA A 158 9.73 1.05 14.30
C ALA A 158 8.68 0.68 13.27
N ASP A 159 7.47 0.44 13.75
CA ASP A 159 6.30 0.28 12.89
C ASP A 159 5.49 1.58 12.88
N ILE A 160 5.00 1.94 11.70
CA ILE A 160 3.85 2.84 11.57
C ILE A 160 2.61 1.97 11.71
N GLU A 161 1.88 2.16 12.81
CA GLU A 161 0.58 1.53 13.02
C GLU A 161 -0.56 2.42 12.54
N PHE A 162 -1.59 1.81 11.96
CA PHE A 162 -2.83 2.46 11.58
C PHE A 162 -4.01 1.95 12.42
N ARG A 163 -4.97 2.82 12.73
CA ARG A 163 -6.20 2.49 13.45
C ARG A 163 -7.24 1.88 12.51
N PHE A 164 -7.24 0.55 12.42
CA PHE A 164 -8.30 -0.20 11.74
C PHE A 164 -9.56 -0.32 12.62
N PRO A 165 -10.71 -0.76 12.08
CA PRO A 165 -11.92 -1.01 12.87
C PRO A 165 -11.72 -2.01 14.03
N PHE A 166 -10.69 -2.85 13.96
CA PHE A 166 -10.30 -3.83 14.98
C PHE A 166 -9.08 -3.40 15.80
N GLY A 167 -8.74 -2.10 15.80
CA GLY A 167 -7.68 -1.50 16.60
C GLY A 167 -6.41 -1.17 15.81
N PHE A 168 -5.41 -0.66 16.52
CA PHE A 168 -4.11 -0.35 15.93
C PHE A 168 -3.37 -1.60 15.50
N LYS A 169 -2.87 -1.59 14.26
CA LYS A 169 -1.98 -2.62 13.73
C LYS A 169 -0.95 -2.03 12.78
N GLU A 170 0.17 -2.72 12.66
CA GLU A 170 1.26 -2.44 11.72
C GLU A 170 0.76 -2.29 10.28
N LEU A 171 1.15 -1.17 9.66
CA LEU A 171 0.94 -0.85 8.25
C LEU A 171 2.26 -0.84 7.46
N GLU A 172 3.32 -0.31 8.06
CA GLU A 172 4.65 -0.21 7.47
C GLU A 172 5.72 -0.39 8.55
N GLY A 173 6.73 -1.21 8.28
CA GLY A 173 7.92 -1.34 9.11
C GLY A 173 9.09 -0.52 8.57
N ILE A 174 9.82 0.15 9.45
CA ILE A 174 11.07 0.87 9.15
C ILE A 174 12.17 0.24 10.00
N HIS A 175 13.22 -0.26 9.36
CA HIS A 175 14.29 -1.00 10.03
C HIS A 175 15.66 -0.47 9.63
N SER A 176 16.54 -0.25 10.60
CA SER A 176 17.97 -0.10 10.36
C SER A 176 18.64 -1.46 10.56
N ARG A 177 19.05 -2.09 9.46
CA ARG A 177 19.48 -3.50 9.38
C ARG A 177 21.00 -3.69 9.34
N THR A 178 21.76 -2.62 9.58
CA THR A 178 23.23 -2.62 9.51
C THR A 178 23.75 -3.23 8.20
N ASP A 179 24.85 -3.98 8.22
CA ASP A 179 25.43 -4.66 7.05
C ASP A 179 24.95 -6.12 6.89
N PHE A 180 24.08 -6.60 7.78
CA PHE A 180 23.74 -8.02 7.92
C PHE A 180 23.40 -8.70 6.59
N ASP A 181 22.48 -8.11 5.82
CA ASP A 181 21.95 -8.73 4.61
C ASP A 181 23.03 -8.93 3.54
N LEU A 182 23.80 -7.87 3.24
CA LEU A 182 24.88 -7.94 2.25
C LEU A 182 26.05 -8.79 2.74
N SER A 183 26.43 -8.69 4.01
CA SER A 183 27.50 -9.50 4.62
C SER A 183 27.17 -11.00 4.63
N ALA A 184 25.90 -11.36 4.84
CA ALA A 184 25.42 -12.73 4.72
C ALA A 184 25.53 -13.24 3.27
N HIS A 185 25.04 -12.46 2.29
CA HIS A 185 25.16 -12.82 0.87
C HIS A 185 26.62 -12.92 0.41
N GLU A 186 27.51 -12.03 0.87
CA GLU A 186 28.96 -12.14 0.60
C GLU A 186 29.52 -13.47 1.11
N ARG A 187 29.21 -13.81 2.37
CA ARG A 187 29.72 -15.02 3.03
C ARG A 187 29.29 -16.31 2.32
N TYR A 188 28.01 -16.42 1.97
CA TYR A 188 27.48 -17.66 1.38
C TYR A 188 27.65 -17.75 -0.13
N SER A 189 27.79 -16.63 -0.85
CA SER A 189 28.03 -16.65 -2.30
C SER A 189 29.50 -16.62 -2.70
N GLY A 190 30.40 -16.17 -1.82
CA GLY A 190 31.82 -15.93 -2.10
C GLY A 190 32.09 -14.71 -2.99
N LYS A 191 31.06 -13.93 -3.36
CA LYS A 191 31.21 -12.69 -4.13
C LYS A 191 31.29 -11.49 -3.19
N LYS A 192 32.24 -10.59 -3.44
CA LYS A 192 32.28 -9.30 -2.73
C LYS A 192 31.14 -8.40 -3.20
N LEU A 193 30.34 -7.89 -2.27
CA LEU A 193 29.23 -6.95 -2.39
C LEU A 193 29.58 -5.60 -1.70
N GLN A 194 30.84 -5.19 -1.78
CA GLN A 194 31.35 -3.95 -1.19
C GLN A 194 31.21 -2.75 -2.14
N TYR A 195 30.98 -1.58 -1.56
CA TYR A 195 31.09 -0.29 -2.23
C TYR A 195 32.52 0.25 -2.05
N PHE A 196 33.12 0.77 -3.13
CA PHE A 196 34.36 1.53 -3.04
C PHE A 196 34.05 3.01 -2.94
N ASP A 197 34.45 3.61 -1.82
CA ASP A 197 34.26 5.02 -1.54
C ASP A 197 35.50 5.80 -2.01
N PRO A 198 35.38 6.59 -3.10
CA PRO A 198 36.53 7.33 -3.65
C PRO A 198 36.97 8.49 -2.75
N GLU A 199 36.13 8.99 -1.84
CA GLU A 199 36.48 10.09 -0.95
C GLU A 199 37.29 9.58 0.25
N ARG A 200 36.93 8.39 0.75
CA ARG A 200 37.63 7.72 1.86
C ARG A 200 38.74 6.77 1.40
N ASN A 201 38.79 6.48 0.10
CA ASN A 201 39.70 5.54 -0.55
C ASN A 201 39.69 4.14 0.12
N GLU A 202 38.50 3.65 0.45
CA GLU A 202 38.30 2.36 1.12
C GLU A 202 37.10 1.60 0.56
N SER A 203 37.04 0.29 0.81
CA SER A 203 35.89 -0.55 0.48
C SER A 203 35.21 -1.05 1.73
N TYR A 204 33.89 -0.93 1.78
CA TYR A 204 33.07 -1.43 2.90
C TYR A 204 31.74 -2.00 2.41
N VAL A 205 31.12 -2.81 3.25
CA VAL A 205 29.73 -3.25 3.05
C VAL A 205 28.81 -2.12 3.51
N PRO A 206 27.94 -1.57 2.64
CA PRO A 206 26.99 -0.54 3.04
C PRO A 206 26.02 -1.05 4.10
N TYR A 207 25.58 -0.14 4.96
CA TYR A 207 24.46 -0.41 5.84
C TYR A 207 23.13 -0.20 5.12
N VAL A 208 22.06 -0.82 5.62
CA VAL A 208 20.73 -0.77 5.00
C VAL A 208 19.70 -0.18 5.95
N VAL A 209 18.99 0.84 5.48
CA VAL A 209 17.72 1.31 6.06
C VAL A 209 16.58 0.83 5.16
N GLU A 210 15.71 0.00 5.72
CA GLU A 210 14.58 -0.60 5.04
C GLU A 210 13.29 0.16 5.38
N THR A 211 12.43 0.32 4.37
CA THR A 211 11.02 0.65 4.56
C THR A 211 10.18 -0.41 3.87
N SER A 212 9.26 -1.07 4.57
CA SER A 212 8.44 -2.17 4.07
C SER A 212 6.96 -1.93 4.34
N VAL A 213 6.18 -1.67 3.28
CA VAL A 213 4.73 -1.45 3.35
C VAL A 213 4.00 -2.69 2.85
N GLY A 214 3.01 -3.17 3.59
CA GLY A 214 2.03 -4.13 3.06
C GLY A 214 1.01 -3.41 2.18
N LEU A 215 1.06 -3.61 0.86
CA LEU A 215 0.17 -2.92 -0.08
C LEU A 215 -1.30 -3.26 0.20
N ASP A 216 -1.59 -4.52 0.48
CA ASP A 216 -2.95 -4.97 0.78
C ASP A 216 -3.47 -4.37 2.11
N ARG A 217 -2.61 -4.22 3.11
CA ARG A 217 -2.97 -3.54 4.38
C ARG A 217 -3.24 -2.05 4.14
N LEU A 218 -2.46 -1.40 3.26
CA LEU A 218 -2.70 -0.03 2.86
C LEU A 218 -4.04 0.13 2.11
N PHE A 219 -4.35 -0.81 1.23
CA PHE A 219 -5.66 -0.86 0.59
C PHE A 219 -6.79 -0.97 1.62
N LEU A 220 -6.65 -1.88 2.61
CA LEU A 220 -7.63 -2.02 3.68
C LEU A 220 -7.74 -0.76 4.55
N ALA A 221 -6.64 -0.07 4.83
CA ALA A 221 -6.63 1.18 5.59
C ALA A 221 -7.43 2.26 4.86
N LEU A 222 -7.17 2.46 3.57
CA LEU A 222 -7.93 3.36 2.70
C LEU A 222 -9.42 2.97 2.68
N PHE A 223 -9.73 1.72 2.40
CA PHE A 223 -11.11 1.28 2.21
C PHE A 223 -11.93 1.37 3.50
N SER A 224 -11.38 0.91 4.63
CA SER A 224 -12.07 0.95 5.93
C SER A 224 -12.27 2.36 6.47
N HIS A 225 -11.40 3.31 6.11
CA HIS A 225 -11.55 4.71 6.52
C HIS A 225 -12.46 5.52 5.57
N CYS A 226 -12.38 5.25 4.27
CA CYS A 226 -13.10 6.02 3.25
C CYS A 226 -14.53 5.54 3.01
N LEU A 227 -14.85 4.26 3.27
CA LEU A 227 -16.21 3.74 3.09
C LEU A 227 -17.10 4.17 4.26
N LYS A 228 -18.18 4.90 3.95
CA LYS A 228 -19.09 5.48 4.94
C LYS A 228 -20.53 5.28 4.50
N ASP A 229 -21.40 5.03 5.47
CA ASP A 229 -22.84 5.18 5.30
C ASP A 229 -23.26 6.51 5.94
N GLU A 230 -23.82 7.41 5.14
CA GLU A 230 -24.24 8.74 5.54
C GLU A 230 -25.76 8.89 5.47
N VAL A 231 -26.34 9.42 6.55
CA VAL A 231 -27.74 9.86 6.57
C VAL A 231 -27.78 11.30 6.07
N LEU A 232 -28.55 11.54 5.00
CA LEU A 232 -28.72 12.85 4.39
C LEU A 232 -29.78 13.68 5.13
N GLU A 233 -29.82 14.98 4.85
CA GLU A 233 -30.78 15.92 5.46
C GLU A 233 -32.25 15.53 5.23
N ASP A 234 -32.54 14.85 4.12
CA ASP A 234 -33.88 14.35 3.78
C ASP A 234 -34.24 13.02 4.46
N GLY A 235 -33.35 12.49 5.31
CA GLY A 235 -33.50 11.21 6.00
C GLY A 235 -33.17 9.99 5.15
N SER A 236 -32.75 10.17 3.89
CA SER A 236 -32.29 9.07 3.04
C SER A 236 -30.84 8.70 3.34
N GLU A 237 -30.44 7.45 3.08
CA GLU A 237 -29.07 6.99 3.29
C GLU A 237 -28.29 6.86 1.96
N ARG A 238 -26.99 7.17 1.97
CA ARG A 238 -26.04 6.72 0.93
C ARG A 238 -24.89 5.96 1.56
N THR A 239 -24.42 4.96 0.83
CA THR A 239 -23.05 4.50 0.91
C THR A 239 -22.16 5.35 -0.01
N VAL A 240 -21.06 5.88 0.53
CA VAL A 240 -20.06 6.64 -0.22
C VAL A 240 -18.66 6.11 0.07
N LEU A 241 -17.85 5.98 -0.97
CA LEU A 241 -16.43 5.63 -0.85
C LEU A 241 -15.59 6.91 -1.05
N SER A 242 -15.34 7.63 0.03
CA SER A 242 -14.65 8.94 0.02
C SER A 242 -13.13 8.85 -0.16
N LEU A 243 -12.68 8.16 -1.23
CA LEU A 243 -11.26 8.04 -1.57
C LEU A 243 -10.63 9.40 -1.89
N PRO A 244 -9.34 9.62 -1.58
CA PRO A 244 -8.58 10.73 -2.14
C PRO A 244 -8.77 10.76 -3.68
N PRO A 245 -9.16 11.90 -4.29
CA PRO A 245 -9.53 11.92 -5.71
C PRO A 245 -8.44 11.39 -6.66
N ALA A 246 -7.17 11.59 -6.31
CA ALA A 246 -6.04 11.04 -7.06
C ALA A 246 -5.96 9.50 -7.03
N LEU A 247 -6.51 8.85 -6.02
CA LEU A 247 -6.58 7.39 -5.90
C LEU A 247 -7.89 6.79 -6.42
N ALA A 248 -8.93 7.60 -6.66
CA ALA A 248 -10.20 7.08 -7.15
C ALA A 248 -10.03 6.30 -8.47
N PRO A 249 -10.60 5.10 -8.61
CA PRO A 249 -10.42 4.29 -9.82
C PRO A 249 -11.01 4.96 -11.05
N VAL A 250 -12.13 5.66 -10.89
CA VAL A 250 -12.82 6.46 -11.90
C VAL A 250 -12.75 7.91 -11.47
N LYS A 251 -12.31 8.81 -12.37
CA LYS A 251 -12.09 10.22 -12.07
C LYS A 251 -13.34 11.06 -12.25
N ALA A 252 -14.11 10.77 -13.29
CA ALA A 252 -15.41 11.37 -13.51
C ALA A 252 -16.35 10.42 -14.25
N ALA A 253 -17.65 10.58 -13.99
CA ALA A 253 -18.72 9.91 -14.72
C ALA A 253 -19.46 10.92 -15.59
N ILE A 254 -19.63 10.62 -16.88
CA ILE A 254 -20.33 11.44 -17.86
C ILE A 254 -21.76 10.91 -18.01
N LEU A 255 -22.73 11.72 -17.61
CA LEU A 255 -24.11 11.30 -17.36
C LEU A 255 -25.11 12.16 -18.16
N PRO A 256 -25.54 11.76 -19.36
CA PRO A 256 -26.63 12.46 -20.03
C PRO A 256 -27.93 12.32 -19.23
N LEU A 257 -28.68 13.42 -19.03
CA LEU A 257 -29.94 13.40 -18.29
C LEU A 257 -30.91 12.38 -18.89
N MET A 258 -30.95 12.33 -20.22
CA MET A 258 -31.55 11.25 -21.00
C MET A 258 -30.73 10.97 -22.26
N LYS A 259 -30.85 9.75 -22.80
CA LYS A 259 -30.10 9.34 -24.00
C LYS A 259 -30.54 10.07 -25.28
N LYS A 260 -31.79 10.51 -25.34
CA LYS A 260 -32.40 11.10 -26.53
C LYS A 260 -32.06 12.60 -26.65
N ASP A 261 -32.59 13.22 -27.70
CA ASP A 261 -32.58 14.67 -27.91
C ASP A 261 -31.17 15.28 -28.01
N GLY A 262 -30.19 14.52 -28.50
CA GLY A 262 -28.82 15.01 -28.71
C GLY A 262 -27.92 14.97 -27.47
N MET A 263 -28.47 14.75 -26.28
CA MET A 263 -27.71 14.72 -25.03
C MET A 263 -26.76 13.53 -24.95
N GLY A 264 -27.18 12.36 -25.44
CA GLY A 264 -26.33 11.16 -25.48
C GLY A 264 -25.11 11.38 -26.37
N GLU A 265 -25.31 11.91 -27.57
CA GLU A 265 -24.24 12.21 -28.53
C GLU A 265 -23.29 13.28 -27.99
N TYR A 266 -23.81 14.31 -27.32
CA TYR A 266 -22.99 15.35 -26.71
C TYR A 266 -22.18 14.83 -25.52
N ALA A 267 -22.77 13.97 -24.69
CA ALA A 267 -22.07 13.29 -23.61
C ALA A 267 -20.97 12.35 -24.14
N GLU A 268 -21.22 11.60 -25.21
CA GLU A 268 -20.20 10.79 -25.89
C GLU A 268 -19.06 11.65 -26.44
N LYS A 269 -19.37 12.85 -26.96
CA LYS A 269 -18.35 13.81 -27.41
C LYS A 269 -17.43 14.24 -26.26
N ILE A 270 -17.99 14.64 -25.12
CA ILE A 270 -17.20 15.02 -23.92
C ILE A 270 -16.36 13.83 -23.44
N PHE A 271 -16.96 12.63 -23.37
CA PHE A 271 -16.24 11.43 -22.97
C PHE A 271 -15.04 11.15 -23.88
N ASN A 272 -15.24 11.23 -25.20
CA ASN A 272 -14.19 10.96 -26.17
C ASN A 272 -13.06 12.00 -26.15
N ASP A 273 -13.35 13.24 -25.77
CA ASP A 273 -12.36 14.31 -25.60
C ASP A 273 -11.47 14.07 -24.37
N LEU A 274 -12.08 13.63 -23.26
CA LEU A 274 -11.40 13.53 -21.96
C LEU A 274 -10.80 12.14 -21.65
N LYS A 275 -11.20 11.06 -22.34
CA LYS A 275 -10.82 9.67 -22.03
C LYS A 275 -9.32 9.36 -22.11
N TYR A 276 -8.54 10.19 -22.80
CA TYR A 276 -7.09 10.00 -22.90
C TYR A 276 -6.33 10.63 -21.73
N ASP A 277 -6.96 11.58 -21.03
CA ASP A 277 -6.38 12.23 -19.86
C ASP A 277 -6.83 11.54 -18.56
N PHE A 278 -8.06 11.00 -18.53
CA PHE A 278 -8.68 10.48 -17.31
C PHE A 278 -9.34 9.12 -17.52
N ASN A 279 -9.36 8.31 -16.45
CA ASN A 279 -10.23 7.14 -16.41
C ASN A 279 -11.67 7.58 -16.15
N LEU A 280 -12.54 7.37 -17.12
CA LEU A 280 -13.92 7.88 -17.14
C LEU A 280 -14.92 6.75 -17.30
N ILE A 281 -16.14 6.99 -16.83
CA ILE A 281 -17.30 6.14 -17.11
C ILE A 281 -18.36 6.97 -17.84
N TYR A 282 -19.01 6.38 -18.83
CA TYR A 282 -20.23 6.92 -19.43
C TYR A 282 -21.43 6.06 -18.98
N GLU A 283 -22.49 6.69 -18.49
CA GLU A 283 -23.71 5.99 -18.07
C GLU A 283 -24.98 6.73 -18.47
N ASP A 284 -25.86 6.07 -19.24
CA ASP A 284 -27.14 6.61 -19.72
C ASP A 284 -28.37 5.80 -19.28
N LYS A 285 -28.17 4.75 -18.46
CA LYS A 285 -29.24 3.90 -17.92
C LYS A 285 -29.64 4.36 -16.51
N ASP A 286 -30.93 4.22 -16.19
CA ASP A 286 -31.56 4.62 -14.92
C ASP A 286 -31.68 6.13 -14.70
N SER A 287 -32.44 6.50 -13.67
CA SER A 287 -32.58 7.89 -13.24
C SER A 287 -31.23 8.47 -12.79
N ILE A 288 -31.06 9.78 -12.96
CA ILE A 288 -29.81 10.47 -12.62
C ILE A 288 -29.42 10.26 -11.14
N GLY A 289 -30.39 10.27 -10.23
CA GLY A 289 -30.14 10.00 -8.81
C GLY A 289 -29.60 8.60 -8.53
N LYS A 290 -30.07 7.57 -9.24
CA LYS A 290 -29.52 6.21 -9.11
C LYS A 290 -28.10 6.11 -9.63
N ARG A 291 -27.80 6.82 -10.72
CA ARG A 291 -26.44 6.92 -11.28
C ARG A 291 -25.50 7.62 -10.31
N TYR A 292 -25.91 8.74 -9.71
CA TYR A 292 -25.13 9.41 -8.65
C TYR A 292 -24.83 8.48 -7.47
N ARG A 293 -25.84 7.76 -6.93
CA ARG A 293 -25.61 6.83 -5.80
C ARG A 293 -24.61 5.71 -6.15
N ARG A 294 -24.65 5.20 -7.39
CA ARG A 294 -23.68 4.19 -7.87
C ARG A 294 -22.26 4.76 -7.91
N GLN A 295 -22.11 5.97 -8.42
CA GLN A 295 -20.82 6.65 -8.55
C GLN A 295 -20.25 7.04 -7.18
N ASP A 296 -21.11 7.47 -6.23
CA ASP A 296 -20.73 7.71 -4.83
C ASP A 296 -20.18 6.44 -4.18
N ALA A 297 -20.87 5.29 -4.35
CA ALA A 297 -20.50 4.01 -3.75
C ALA A 297 -19.17 3.43 -4.29
N ILE A 298 -18.80 3.72 -5.54
CA ILE A 298 -17.51 3.32 -6.12
C ILE A 298 -16.42 4.40 -6.01
N GLY A 299 -16.77 5.54 -5.39
CA GLY A 299 -15.82 6.59 -5.03
C GLY A 299 -15.42 7.54 -6.16
N THR A 300 -16.22 7.65 -7.22
CA THR A 300 -15.96 8.57 -8.33
C THR A 300 -16.08 10.03 -7.86
N PRO A 301 -15.03 10.86 -7.95
CA PRO A 301 -15.03 12.22 -7.39
C PRO A 301 -16.04 13.17 -8.04
N PHE A 302 -16.28 13.01 -9.34
CA PHE A 302 -17.12 13.92 -10.12
C PHE A 302 -18.19 13.17 -10.92
N CYS A 303 -19.42 13.67 -10.88
CA CYS A 303 -20.45 13.31 -11.85
C CYS A 303 -20.77 14.54 -12.71
N ILE A 304 -20.62 14.41 -14.02
CA ILE A 304 -20.84 15.48 -14.99
C ILE A 304 -22.13 15.18 -15.73
N THR A 305 -23.13 16.02 -15.53
CA THR A 305 -24.47 15.85 -16.07
C THR A 305 -24.70 16.77 -17.26
N ILE A 306 -25.13 16.17 -18.37
CA ILE A 306 -25.49 16.86 -19.62
C ILE A 306 -27.01 16.98 -19.63
N ASP A 307 -27.53 18.19 -19.63
CA ASP A 307 -28.96 18.48 -19.65
C ASP A 307 -29.39 19.16 -20.96
N HIS A 308 -30.65 19.59 -21.04
CA HIS A 308 -31.18 20.24 -22.24
C HIS A 308 -30.51 21.59 -22.53
N ASP A 309 -30.10 22.32 -21.50
CA ASP A 309 -29.50 23.65 -21.65
C ASP A 309 -28.06 23.53 -22.16
N THR A 310 -27.36 22.44 -21.83
CA THR A 310 -26.01 22.14 -22.33
C THR A 310 -25.89 22.25 -23.85
N LEU A 311 -26.92 21.82 -24.59
CA LEU A 311 -26.91 21.86 -26.05
C LEU A 311 -26.97 23.27 -26.62
N THR A 312 -27.40 24.24 -25.82
CA THR A 312 -27.56 25.65 -26.21
C THR A 312 -26.43 26.51 -25.69
N ASP A 313 -26.02 26.34 -24.44
CA ASP A 313 -25.06 27.22 -23.76
C ASP A 313 -23.67 26.60 -23.57
N HIS A 314 -23.48 25.34 -23.95
CA HIS A 314 -22.23 24.59 -23.80
C HIS A 314 -21.71 24.54 -22.35
N THR A 315 -22.62 24.59 -21.37
CA THR A 315 -22.34 24.38 -19.94
C THR A 315 -22.89 23.05 -19.47
N VAL A 316 -22.21 22.43 -18.50
CA VAL A 316 -22.64 21.18 -17.86
C VAL A 316 -22.71 21.35 -16.36
N THR A 317 -23.47 20.49 -15.69
CA THR A 317 -23.51 20.46 -14.24
C THR A 317 -22.46 19.47 -13.72
N ILE A 318 -21.49 19.93 -12.94
CA ILE A 318 -20.56 19.06 -12.22
C ILE A 318 -21.04 18.91 -10.78
N ARG A 319 -21.16 17.66 -10.32
CA ARG A 319 -21.50 17.29 -8.94
C ARG A 319 -20.27 16.73 -8.25
N HIS A 320 -19.95 17.27 -7.08
CA HIS A 320 -18.86 16.79 -6.22
C HIS A 320 -19.36 15.64 -5.34
N ARG A 321 -18.61 14.53 -5.29
CA ARG A 321 -18.97 13.33 -4.52
C ARG A 321 -19.21 13.61 -3.03
N ASP A 322 -18.22 14.23 -2.39
CA ASP A 322 -18.20 14.37 -0.93
C ASP A 322 -19.21 15.41 -0.46
N THR A 323 -19.17 16.64 -1.02
CA THR A 323 -20.07 17.74 -0.62
C THR A 323 -21.47 17.65 -1.22
N MET A 324 -21.66 16.84 -2.27
CA MET A 324 -22.89 16.78 -3.07
C MET A 324 -23.26 18.08 -3.80
N GLU A 325 -22.45 19.13 -3.68
CA GLU A 325 -22.66 20.41 -4.34
C GLU A 325 -22.62 20.26 -5.85
N GLN A 326 -23.46 21.06 -6.50
CA GLN A 326 -23.61 21.10 -7.96
C GLN A 326 -23.31 22.51 -8.45
N GLU A 327 -22.47 22.61 -9.46
CA GLU A 327 -22.12 23.88 -10.10
C GLU A 327 -22.21 23.74 -11.63
N ARG A 328 -22.62 24.82 -12.29
CA ARG A 328 -22.64 24.92 -13.76
C ARG A 328 -21.30 25.45 -14.24
N VAL A 329 -20.63 24.70 -15.10
CA VAL A 329 -19.31 25.06 -15.63
C VAL A 329 -19.29 24.93 -17.15
N ALA A 330 -18.44 25.71 -17.81
CA ALA A 330 -18.25 25.57 -19.24
C ALA A 330 -17.59 24.23 -19.56
N VAL A 331 -18.02 23.56 -20.64
CA VAL A 331 -17.42 22.28 -21.07
C VAL A 331 -15.91 22.41 -21.30
N SER A 332 -15.44 23.58 -21.76
CA SER A 332 -14.02 23.88 -21.95
C SER A 332 -13.19 23.85 -20.66
N GLU A 333 -13.82 24.03 -19.49
CA GLU A 333 -13.14 24.07 -18.19
C GLU A 333 -13.02 22.69 -17.54
N LEU A 334 -13.82 21.70 -17.99
CA LEU A 334 -13.90 20.37 -17.38
C LEU A 334 -12.52 19.71 -17.23
N ARG A 335 -11.70 19.77 -18.27
CA ARG A 335 -10.35 19.17 -18.25
C ARG A 335 -9.52 19.73 -17.09
N GLN A 336 -9.50 21.05 -16.94
CA GLN A 336 -8.73 21.72 -15.91
C GLN A 336 -9.29 21.45 -14.51
N ILE A 337 -10.62 21.46 -14.36
CA ILE A 337 -11.30 21.19 -13.08
C ILE A 337 -11.00 19.77 -12.60
N ILE A 338 -11.13 18.77 -13.48
CA ILE A 338 -10.84 17.38 -13.15
C ILE A 338 -9.36 17.22 -12.80
N ASP A 339 -8.44 17.69 -13.65
CA ASP A 339 -6.99 17.57 -13.41
C ASP A 339 -6.59 18.19 -12.06
N ASN A 340 -7.02 19.43 -11.80
CA ASN A 340 -6.70 20.14 -10.57
C ASN A 340 -7.08 19.37 -9.29
N LYS A 341 -8.08 18.47 -9.35
CA LYS A 341 -8.49 17.68 -8.19
C LYS A 341 -7.86 16.29 -8.17
N VAL A 342 -7.81 15.60 -9.31
CA VAL A 342 -7.42 14.19 -9.39
C VAL A 342 -5.93 13.96 -9.67
N ASN A 343 -5.16 15.02 -9.92
CA ASN A 343 -3.74 14.90 -10.19
C ASN A 343 -2.95 14.42 -8.95
N PHE A 344 -2.06 13.44 -9.15
CA PHE A 344 -1.19 12.92 -8.09
C PHE A 344 -0.29 13.98 -7.47
N ARG A 345 0.03 15.06 -8.19
CA ARG A 345 0.80 16.19 -7.66
C ARG A 345 0.21 16.72 -6.36
N ASN A 346 -1.11 16.75 -6.21
CA ASN A 346 -1.79 17.23 -5.02
C ASN A 346 -1.51 16.40 -3.77
N LEU A 347 -1.20 15.11 -3.93
CA LEU A 347 -0.77 14.24 -2.83
C LEU A 347 0.73 14.32 -2.65
N LEU A 348 1.49 14.17 -3.74
CA LEU A 348 2.94 14.03 -3.70
C LEU A 348 3.67 15.32 -3.30
N SER A 349 3.10 16.50 -3.56
CA SER A 349 3.73 17.78 -3.18
C SER A 349 3.64 18.10 -1.69
N LYS A 350 2.90 17.30 -0.91
CA LYS A 350 2.76 17.45 0.54
C LYS A 350 3.81 16.68 1.33
N ILE A 351 4.55 15.81 0.64
CA ILE A 351 5.54 14.86 1.18
C ILE A 351 6.93 15.46 0.99
#